data_AF-A0A7V4XSW0-F1
#
_entry.id   AF-A0A7V4XSW0-F1
#
_cell.length_a   1.000
_cell.length_b   1.000
_cell.length_c   1.000
_cell.angle_alpha   90.00
_cell.angle_beta   90.00
_cell.angle_gamma   90.00
#
_symmetry.space_group_name_H-M   'P 1'
#
loop_
_entity.id
_entity.type
_entity.pdbx_description
1 polymer ?
#
loop_
_entity_poly.entity_id
_entity_poly.type
_entity_poly.pdbx_seq_one_letter_code
_entity_poly.pdbx_strand_id
1 'polypeptide(L)' 'MERLTQDELSRLTPPERLDMIAQLWDSLEENQLPVSAAQKDELDRRLDRLDADRRESVTWDALKAELERRCP' A
#
# COMPACT_ATOMS: atom_id res chain seq x y z
N MET A 1 16.90 1.84 20.61
CA MET A 1 16.45 2.29 19.28
C MET A 1 16.43 3.79 19.28
N GLU A 2 17.23 4.40 18.42
CA GLU A 2 17.16 5.82 18.15
C GLU A 2 15.93 6.09 17.30
N ARG A 3 15.09 7.04 17.73
CA ARG A 3 13.89 7.43 16.99
C ARG A 3 14.29 8.51 16.00
N LEU A 4 13.95 8.32 14.73
CA LEU A 4 14.03 9.40 13.73
C LEU A 4 13.26 10.60 14.24
N THR A 5 13.93 11.74 14.29
CA THR A 5 13.35 13.00 14.74
C THR A 5 12.55 13.65 13.62
N GLN A 6 11.57 14.47 13.99
CA GLN A 6 10.78 15.22 13.00
C GLN A 6 11.65 16.20 12.19
N ASP A 7 12.73 16.72 12.79
CA ASP A 7 13.72 17.56 12.13
C ASP A 7 14.44 16.81 11.01
N GLU A 8 14.87 15.57 11.23
CA GLU A 8 15.52 14.75 10.19
C GLU A 8 14.57 14.45 9.03
N LEU A 9 13.31 14.12 9.33
CA LEU A 9 12.30 13.87 8.30
C LEU A 9 11.95 15.13 7.49
N SER A 10 11.96 16.30 8.14
CA SER A 10 11.65 17.58 7.49
C SER A 10 12.69 17.98 6.43
N ARG A 11 13.94 17.54 6.57
CA ARG A 11 15.05 17.82 5.64
C ARG A 11 14.95 17.03 4.33
N LEU A 12 14.21 15.92 4.34
CA LEU A 12 13.96 15.13 3.15
C LEU A 12 12.98 15.85 2.22
N THR A 13 13.31 15.89 0.94
CA THR A 13 12.38 16.23 -0.13
C THR A 13 11.27 15.18 -0.24
N PRO A 14 10.11 15.49 -0.87
CA PRO A 14 9.03 14.51 -1.02
C PRO A 14 9.47 13.19 -1.69
N PRO A 15 10.28 13.18 -2.76
CA PRO A 15 10.81 11.93 -3.32
C PRO A 15 11.67 11.15 -2.33
N GLU A 16 12.60 11.80 -1.64
CA GLU A 16 13.47 11.14 -0.65
C GLU A 16 12.67 10.54 0.51
N ARG A 17 11.54 11.16 0.88
CA ARG A 17 10.62 10.58 1.88
C ARG A 17 9.98 9.30 1.36
N LEU A 18 9.58 9.26 0.09
CA LEU A 18 9.00 8.05 -0.51
C LEU A 18 10.04 6.94 -0.60
N ASP A 19 11.27 7.26 -1.00
CA ASP A 19 12.38 6.30 -1.06
C ASP A 19 12.73 5.75 0.34
N MET A 20 12.72 6.62 1.35
CA MET A 20 12.90 6.21 2.76
C MET A 20 11.77 5.27 3.20
N ILE A 21 10.50 5.60 2.89
CA ILE A 21 9.35 4.74 3.22
C ILE A 21 9.51 3.37 2.57
N ALA A 22 9.92 3.31 1.29
CA ALA A 22 10.15 2.05 0.59
C ALA A 22 11.25 1.22 1.27
N GLN A 23 12.40 1.83 1.58
CA GLN A 23 13.50 1.13 2.27
C GLN A 23 13.10 0.63 3.66
N LEU A 24 12.35 1.44 4.41
CA LEU A 24 11.83 1.02 5.71
C LEU A 24 10.86 -0.15 5.57
N TRP A 25 10.00 -0.13 4.55
CA TRP A 25 9.07 -1.22 4.27
C TRP A 25 9.80 -2.52 3.92
N ASP A 26 10.80 -2.45 3.03
CA ASP A 26 11.61 -3.59 2.62
C ASP A 26 12.48 -4.17 3.75
N SER A 27 12.74 -3.38 4.80
CA SER A 27 13.51 -3.81 5.97
C SER A 27 12.72 -4.65 6.98
N LEU A 28 11.40 -4.75 6.83
CA LEU A 28 10.53 -5.50 7.75
C LEU A 28 10.53 -6.99 7.42
N GLU A 29 10.73 -7.83 8.44
CA GLU A 29 10.58 -9.28 8.32
C GLU A 29 9.11 -9.70 8.49
N GLU A 30 8.70 -10.84 7.91
CA GLU A 30 7.33 -11.36 8.03
C GLU A 30 6.86 -11.54 9.48
N ASN A 31 7.79 -11.96 10.35
CA ASN A 31 7.51 -12.16 11.78
C ASN A 31 7.25 -10.84 12.54
N GLN A 32 7.63 -9.69 11.98
CA GLN A 32 7.38 -8.35 12.52
C GLN A 32 6.03 -7.79 12.08
N LEU A 33 5.35 -8.47 11.15
CA LEU A 33 4.06 -8.09 10.59
C LEU A 33 2.98 -9.14 10.95
N PRO A 34 2.70 -9.38 12.25
CA PRO A 34 1.73 -10.38 12.64
C PRO A 34 0.34 -9.99 12.17
N VAL A 35 -0.26 -10.83 11.31
CA VAL A 35 -1.67 -10.74 10.94
C VAL A 35 -2.48 -11.71 11.80
N SER A 36 -3.69 -11.30 12.18
CA SER A 36 -4.64 -12.21 12.83
C SER A 36 -5.05 -13.33 11.90
N ALA A 37 -5.50 -14.47 12.45
CA ALA A 37 -6.03 -15.58 11.65
C ALA A 37 -7.14 -15.12 10.70
N ALA A 38 -8.06 -14.27 11.16
CA ALA A 38 -9.14 -13.73 10.33
C ALA A 38 -8.63 -12.87 9.17
N GLN A 39 -7.55 -12.10 9.36
CA GLN A 39 -6.92 -11.34 8.28
C GLN A 39 -6.22 -12.27 7.29
N LYS A 40 -5.56 -13.33 7.78
CA LYS A 40 -4.94 -14.32 6.92
C LYS A 40 -5.97 -15.05 6.05
N ASP A 41 -7.06 -15.51 6.64
CA ASP A 41 -8.16 -16.17 5.92
C ASP A 41 -8.77 -15.25 4.84
N GLU A 42 -8.91 -13.95 5.14
CA GLU A 42 -9.36 -12.95 4.19
C GLU A 42 -8.38 -12.76 3.04
N LEU A 43 -7.08 -12.68 3.32
CA LEU A 43 -6.04 -12.55 2.30
C LEU A 43 -5.99 -13.79 1.41
N ASP A 44 -6.01 -14.99 1.99
CA ASP A 44 -6.02 -16.25 1.26
C ASP A 44 -7.26 -16.31 0.34
N ARG A 45 -8.45 -15.94 0.84
CA ARG A 45 -9.68 -15.86 0.02
C ARG A 45 -9.57 -14.89 -1.16
N ARG A 46 -8.90 -13.74 -0.97
CA ARG A 46 -8.70 -12.74 -2.05
C ARG A 46 -7.70 -13.21 -3.08
N LEU A 47 -6.62 -13.86 -2.65
CA LEU A 47 -5.61 -14.41 -3.55
C LEU A 47 -6.21 -15.50 -4.43
N ASP A 48 -7.04 -16.40 -3.87
CA ASP A 48 -7.73 -17.45 -4.62
C ASP A 48 -8.67 -16.90 -5.71
N ARG A 49 -9.23 -15.70 -5.50
CA ARG A 49 -10.16 -15.05 -6.43
C ARG A 49 -9.50 -14.03 -7.35
N LEU A 50 -8.22 -13.72 -7.15
CA LEU A 50 -7.54 -12.62 -7.81
C LEU A 50 -7.68 -12.66 -9.34
N ASP A 51 -7.49 -13.83 -9.96
CA ASP A 51 -7.59 -13.99 -11.41
C ASP A 51 -9.02 -13.82 -11.94
N ALA A 52 -10.03 -14.17 -11.15
CA ALA A 52 -11.43 -13.95 -11.49
C ALA A 52 -11.79 -12.48 -11.33
N ASP A 53 -11.46 -11.88 -10.18
CA ASP A 53 -11.72 -10.48 -9.84
C ASP A 53 -11.01 -9.54 -10.83
N ARG A 54 -9.82 -9.90 -11.32
CA ARG A 54 -9.07 -9.13 -12.32
C ARG A 54 -9.84 -8.98 -13.63
N ARG A 55 -10.68 -9.94 -14.02
CA ARG A 55 -11.49 -9.84 -15.24
C ARG A 55 -12.59 -8.77 -15.13
N GLU A 56 -13.00 -8.47 -13.91
CA GLU A 56 -13.99 -7.43 -13.60
C GLU A 56 -13.34 -6.09 -13.22
N SER A 57 -12.00 -6.04 -13.19
CA SER A 57 -11.26 -4.83 -12.85
C SER A 57 -11.29 -3.79 -13.98
N VAL A 58 -11.26 -2.51 -13.58
CA VAL A 58 -11.07 -1.39 -14.49
C VAL A 58 -9.66 -0.83 -14.35
N THR A 59 -9.14 -0.20 -15.40
CA THR A 59 -7.89 0.53 -15.28
C THR A 59 -8.06 1.73 -14.36
N TRP A 60 -6.96 2.13 -13.72
CA TRP A 60 -6.96 3.29 -12.83
C TRP A 60 -7.39 4.58 -13.55
N ASP A 61 -6.95 4.75 -14.80
CA ASP A 61 -7.33 5.90 -15.62
C ASP A 61 -8.82 5.89 -15.96
N ALA A 62 -9.41 4.71 -16.26
CA ALA A 62 -10.84 4.60 -16.53
C ALA A 62 -11.68 4.91 -15.28
N LEU A 63 -11.24 4.45 -14.11
CA LEU A 63 -11.91 4.77 -12.85
C LEU A 63 -11.85 6.27 -12.55
N LYS A 64 -10.68 6.91 -12.70
CA LYS A 64 -10.53 8.36 -12.51
C LYS A 64 -11.45 9.17 -13.42
N ALA A 65 -11.45 8.86 -14.71
CA ALA A 65 -12.30 9.54 -15.68
C ALA A 65 -13.79 9.40 -15.31
N GLU A 66 -14.21 8.23 -14.84
CA GLU A 66 -15.59 8.02 -14.38
C GLU A 66 -15.91 8.80 -13.10
N LEU A 67 -14.98 8.91 -12.15
CA LEU A 67 -15.16 9.69 -10.92
C LEU A 67 -15.26 11.19 -11.20
N GLU A 68 -14.39 11.73 -12.05
CA GLU A 68 -14.44 13.13 -12.51
C GLU A 68 -15.77 13.45 -13.20
N ARG A 69 -16.31 12.50 -13.97
CA ARG A 69 -17.63 12.66 -14.62
C ARG A 69 -18.80 12.66 -13.63
N ARG A 70 -18.67 11.98 -12.48
CA ARG A 70 -19.74 11.87 -11.45
C ARG A 70 -19.72 13.00 -10.43
N CYS A 71 -18.55 13.60 -10.18
CA CYS A 71 -18.38 14.75 -9.32
C CYS A 71 -17.71 15.89 -10.12
N PRO A 72 -18.50 16.74 -10.79
CA PRO A 72 -17.97 17.91 -11.49
C PRO A 72 -17.36 18.93 -10.53
#